data_AF-A0A2M9JNR3-F1
#
_entry.id   AF-A0A2M9JNR3-F1
#
_cell.length_a   1.000
_cell.length_b   1.000
_cell.length_c   1.000
_cell.angle_alpha   90.00
_cell.angle_beta   90.00
_cell.angle_gamma   90.00
#
_symmetry.space_group_name_H-M   'P 1'
#
loop_
_entity.id
_entity.type
_entity.pdbx_description
1 polymer ?
#
loop_
_entity_poly.entity_id
_entity_poly.type
_entity_poly.pdbx_seq_one_letter_code
_entity_poly.pdbx_strand_id
1 'polypeptide(L)'
;MAPGSGRARRGNEEGTRTHMRTVPSDATDVTAPAGQTDPTYIAFLRAVNVPGRKVEMARLREVLTQLGFTGARTYIASGNAFFTGAGNDRARIVERVEAGLAETFGFEVPTILRTTDELRTELAASPFVGRQPAPDERFSMVYSSGPLTDGGFPLRSAKGDWEVLGACGATAYVRWRLVNGRPVNPVPAIEKTFGVQATGRFFHTSEKILAAAGKG
;
A
#
# COMPACT_ATOMS: atom_id res chain seq x y z
N MET A 1 45.87 -46.98 50.22
CA MET A 1 45.18 -48.29 50.22
C MET A 1 44.95 -48.70 48.77
N ALA A 2 45.23 -49.96 48.47
CA ALA A 2 45.36 -50.54 47.13
C ALA A 2 44.00 -50.82 46.42
N PRO A 3 44.00 -51.30 45.16
CA PRO A 3 42.97 -51.11 44.13
C PRO A 3 42.09 -52.37 43.85
N GLY A 4 41.18 -52.26 42.87
CA GLY A 4 40.59 -53.41 42.14
C GLY A 4 39.56 -52.91 41.11
N SER A 5 39.67 -53.08 39.78
CA SER A 5 39.90 -54.23 38.89
C SER A 5 38.61 -54.93 38.41
N GLY A 6 38.43 -54.95 37.08
CA GLY A 6 37.55 -55.88 36.32
C GLY A 6 36.10 -55.39 36.14
N ARG A 7 35.41 -55.59 35.01
CA ARG A 7 35.63 -56.54 33.90
C ARG A 7 34.73 -56.12 32.72
N ALA A 8 35.21 -56.35 31.51
CA ALA A 8 34.47 -56.19 30.26
C ALA A 8 33.33 -57.21 30.10
N ARG A 9 32.27 -56.83 29.36
CA ARG A 9 31.54 -57.74 28.45
C ARG A 9 31.11 -57.01 27.19
N ARG A 10 31.58 -57.54 26.06
CA ARG A 10 31.03 -57.33 24.71
C ARG A 10 29.77 -58.18 24.58
N GLY A 11 28.75 -57.61 23.94
CA GLY A 11 27.65 -58.32 23.30
C GLY A 11 27.35 -57.60 21.99
N ASN A 12 27.57 -58.28 20.88
CA ASN A 12 27.28 -57.86 19.52
C ASN A 12 26.09 -58.71 19.06
N GLU A 13 24.98 -58.11 18.66
CA GLU A 13 23.99 -58.81 17.83
C GLU A 13 23.40 -57.85 16.79
N GLU A 14 23.47 -58.33 15.56
CA GLU A 14 23.03 -57.73 14.31
C GLU A 14 21.51 -57.84 14.12
N GLY A 15 21.00 -56.98 13.23
CA GLY A 15 19.69 -57.13 12.60
C GLY A 15 18.85 -55.86 12.74
N THR A 16 18.14 -55.35 11.74
CA THR A 16 17.82 -55.83 10.40
C THR A 16 17.18 -54.63 9.67
N ARG A 17 17.44 -54.51 8.35
CA ARG A 17 16.62 -53.84 7.31
C ARG A 17 16.17 -52.38 7.50
N THR A 18 16.64 -51.58 6.54
CA THR A 18 15.84 -50.78 5.58
C THR A 18 14.60 -50.08 6.13
N HIS A 19 14.56 -48.74 6.06
CA HIS A 19 13.65 -48.02 5.17
C HIS A 19 14.10 -46.56 5.05
N MET A 20 14.43 -46.20 3.81
CA MET A 20 14.52 -44.83 3.31
C MET A 20 13.23 -44.11 3.73
N ARG A 21 13.30 -43.17 4.67
CA ARG A 21 12.14 -42.37 5.09
C ARG A 21 12.30 -40.97 4.55
N THR A 22 11.58 -40.77 3.45
CA THR A 22 11.15 -39.53 2.83
C THR A 22 11.01 -38.40 3.83
N VAL A 23 11.63 -37.26 3.55
CA VAL A 23 11.27 -35.96 4.14
C VAL A 23 9.89 -35.56 3.63
N PRO A 24 8.87 -35.40 4.49
CA PRO A 24 7.68 -34.67 4.10
C PRO A 24 7.97 -33.18 4.16
N SER A 25 7.68 -32.52 3.05
CA SER A 25 7.58 -31.07 2.90
C SER A 25 6.41 -30.56 3.75
N ASP A 26 6.69 -30.02 4.94
CA ASP A 26 5.71 -29.20 5.65
C ASP A 26 5.87 -27.74 5.21
N ALA A 27 5.15 -27.40 4.14
CA ALA A 27 4.62 -26.07 3.97
C ALA A 27 3.49 -25.94 5.01
N THR A 28 3.80 -25.36 6.17
CA THR A 28 2.77 -25.00 7.14
C THR A 28 1.93 -23.87 6.57
N ASP A 29 0.79 -24.28 6.01
CA ASP A 29 -0.42 -23.48 5.85
C ASP A 29 -0.78 -22.85 7.20
N VAL A 30 -0.58 -21.53 7.30
CA VAL A 30 -1.07 -20.76 8.43
C VAL A 30 -2.52 -20.42 8.12
N THR A 31 -3.42 -21.32 8.52
CA THR A 31 -4.87 -21.06 8.50
C THR A 31 -5.16 -19.85 9.39
N ALA A 32 -5.52 -18.72 8.76
CA ALA A 32 -6.03 -17.54 9.45
C ALA A 32 -7.31 -17.88 10.23
N PRO A 33 -7.55 -17.27 11.41
CA PRO A 33 -8.74 -17.56 12.20
C PRO A 33 -10.02 -17.21 11.42
N ALA A 34 -10.99 -18.11 11.46
CA ALA A 34 -12.32 -17.93 10.90
C ALA A 34 -12.98 -16.68 11.53
N GLY A 35 -13.15 -15.63 10.72
CA GLY A 35 -13.76 -14.36 11.12
C GLY A 35 -13.10 -13.11 10.54
N GLN A 36 -11.87 -13.20 10.02
CA GLN A 36 -11.21 -12.07 9.36
C GLN A 36 -11.63 -12.01 7.89
N THR A 37 -12.55 -11.12 7.53
CA THR A 37 -12.78 -10.77 6.12
C THR A 37 -11.53 -10.09 5.57
N ASP A 38 -11.03 -10.56 4.44
CA ASP A 38 -9.88 -9.93 3.77
C ASP A 38 -10.14 -8.42 3.55
N PRO A 39 -9.14 -7.56 3.79
CA PRO A 39 -9.33 -6.13 3.68
C PRO A 39 -9.58 -5.72 2.22
N THR A 40 -10.50 -4.77 2.03
CA THR A 40 -10.62 -4.05 0.76
C THR A 40 -9.52 -3.00 0.67
N TYR A 41 -8.65 -3.16 -0.32
CA TYR A 41 -7.63 -2.19 -0.67
C TYR A 41 -8.15 -1.18 -1.68
N ILE A 42 -7.64 0.04 -1.55
CA ILE A 42 -7.76 1.18 -2.44
C ILE A 42 -6.36 1.42 -2.99
N ALA A 43 -6.19 1.23 -4.29
CA ALA A 43 -4.95 1.49 -5.01
C ALA A 43 -4.98 2.86 -5.67
N PHE A 44 -4.08 3.73 -5.23
CA PHE A 44 -3.82 5.03 -5.82
C PHE A 44 -2.64 4.90 -6.80
N LEU A 45 -2.97 4.79 -8.09
CA LEU A 45 -1.99 4.73 -9.17
C LEU A 45 -1.47 6.14 -9.46
N ARG A 46 -0.18 6.25 -9.78
CA ARG A 46 0.48 7.52 -10.14
C ARG A 46 0.73 7.59 -11.65
N ALA A 47 0.65 8.81 -12.18
CA ALA A 47 1.02 9.13 -13.56
C ALA A 47 0.31 8.26 -14.62
N VAL A 48 -0.97 7.97 -14.40
CA VAL A 48 -1.83 7.30 -15.38
C VAL A 48 -2.73 8.30 -16.08
N ASN A 49 -3.05 8.05 -17.35
CA ASN A 49 -3.90 8.90 -18.19
C ASN A 49 -3.39 10.35 -18.27
N VAL A 50 -2.07 10.47 -18.36
CA VAL A 50 -1.33 11.71 -18.65
C VAL A 50 -0.74 11.62 -20.06
N PRO A 51 -0.25 12.71 -20.67
CA PRO A 51 0.35 12.66 -22.01
C PRO A 51 1.42 11.55 -22.11
N GLY A 52 1.24 10.63 -23.06
CA GLY A 52 2.14 9.49 -23.29
C GLY A 52 1.91 8.25 -22.42
N ARG A 53 0.99 8.28 -21.44
CA ARG A 53 0.66 7.12 -20.59
C ARG A 53 -0.84 6.90 -20.52
N LYS A 54 -1.32 5.78 -21.04
CA LYS A 54 -2.75 5.41 -21.03
C LYS A 54 -2.96 4.11 -20.27
N VAL A 55 -3.87 4.13 -19.30
CA VAL A 55 -4.32 2.95 -18.57
C VAL A 55 -5.82 2.83 -18.77
N GLU A 56 -6.23 1.82 -19.53
CA GLU A 56 -7.64 1.48 -19.70
C GLU A 56 -8.18 0.87 -18.41
N MET A 57 -9.21 1.48 -17.83
CA MET A 57 -9.75 1.03 -16.53
C MET A 57 -10.33 -0.39 -16.59
N ALA A 58 -10.84 -0.82 -17.75
CA ALA A 58 -11.27 -2.21 -17.96
C ALA A 58 -10.10 -3.17 -17.87
N ARG A 59 -9.00 -2.86 -18.58
CA ARG A 59 -7.78 -3.68 -18.56
C ARG A 59 -7.14 -3.70 -17.16
N LEU A 60 -7.15 -2.58 -16.44
CA LEU A 60 -6.71 -2.52 -15.05
C LEU A 60 -7.47 -3.53 -14.16
N ARG A 61 -8.80 -3.62 -14.30
CA ARG A 61 -9.59 -4.60 -13.54
C ARG A 61 -9.23 -6.03 -13.92
N GLU A 62 -9.03 -6.30 -15.21
CA GLU A 62 -8.60 -7.63 -15.68
C GLU A 62 -7.27 -8.05 -15.07
N VAL A 63 -6.28 -7.16 -15.05
CA VAL A 63 -4.96 -7.42 -14.44
C VAL A 63 -5.12 -7.77 -12.95
N LEU A 64 -5.91 -6.99 -12.21
CA LEU A 64 -6.13 -7.26 -10.78
C LEU A 64 -6.80 -8.63 -10.57
N THR A 65 -7.79 -8.98 -11.39
CA THR A 65 -8.44 -10.30 -11.36
C THR A 65 -7.48 -11.43 -11.72
N GLN A 66 -6.62 -11.24 -12.73
CA GLN A 66 -5.61 -12.23 -13.14
C GLN A 66 -4.55 -12.46 -12.07
N LEU A 67 -4.23 -11.44 -11.28
CA LEU A 67 -3.38 -11.57 -10.08
C LEU A 67 -4.10 -12.26 -8.91
N GLY A 68 -5.36 -12.68 -9.07
CA GLY A 68 -6.13 -13.40 -8.06
C GLY A 68 -6.77 -12.50 -7.01
N PHE A 69 -6.81 -11.18 -7.23
CA PHE A 69 -7.58 -10.27 -6.38
C PHE A 69 -9.06 -10.31 -6.76
N THR A 70 -9.94 -10.21 -5.76
CA THR A 70 -11.39 -10.27 -5.97
C THR A 70 -12.01 -8.88 -5.85
N GLY A 71 -13.26 -8.71 -6.33
CA GLY A 71 -13.97 -7.44 -6.20
C GLY A 71 -13.33 -6.26 -6.95
N ALA A 72 -12.53 -6.53 -7.99
CA ALA A 72 -11.79 -5.52 -8.74
C ALA A 72 -12.74 -4.48 -9.37
N ARG A 73 -12.66 -3.24 -8.89
CA ARG A 73 -13.45 -2.08 -9.36
C ARG A 73 -12.54 -0.88 -9.56
N THR A 74 -13.01 0.12 -10.29
CA THR A 74 -12.26 1.36 -10.54
C THR A 74 -13.14 2.57 -10.26
N TYR A 75 -12.56 3.64 -9.75
CA TYR A 75 -13.24 4.92 -9.59
C TYR A 75 -12.57 5.97 -10.45
N ILE A 76 -13.34 6.49 -11.42
CA ILE A 76 -12.95 7.46 -12.45
C ILE A 76 -11.66 7.07 -13.22
N ALA A 77 -11.27 7.87 -14.20
CA ALA A 77 -10.09 7.60 -15.02
C ALA A 77 -8.77 8.16 -14.43
N SER A 78 -8.74 8.52 -13.15
CA SER A 78 -7.56 9.12 -12.52
C SER A 78 -6.65 8.12 -11.78
N GLY A 79 -6.77 6.82 -12.06
CA GLY A 79 -5.95 5.80 -11.42
C GLY A 79 -6.35 5.50 -9.98
N ASN A 80 -7.61 5.16 -9.75
CA ASN A 80 -8.03 4.58 -8.47
C ASN A 80 -8.70 3.24 -8.73
N ALA A 81 -8.23 2.20 -8.04
CA ALA A 81 -8.84 0.87 -8.08
C ALA A 81 -9.17 0.36 -6.68
N PHE A 82 -10.14 -0.52 -6.60
CA PHE A 82 -10.53 -1.24 -5.40
C PHE A 82 -10.40 -2.72 -5.66
N PHE A 83 -9.90 -3.48 -4.70
CA PHE A 83 -9.88 -4.93 -4.75
C PHE A 83 -9.70 -5.50 -3.35
N THR A 84 -10.13 -6.75 -3.17
CA THR A 84 -9.89 -7.51 -1.96
C THR A 84 -8.68 -8.41 -2.20
N GLY A 85 -7.70 -8.34 -1.30
CA GLY A 85 -6.49 -9.14 -1.37
C GLY A 85 -6.33 -9.98 -0.12
N ALA A 86 -6.19 -11.30 -0.31
CA ALA A 86 -5.88 -12.21 0.78
C ALA A 86 -4.45 -11.99 1.27
N GLY A 87 -4.30 -11.90 2.59
CA GLY A 87 -3.01 -11.75 3.27
C GLY A 87 -2.69 -10.32 3.73
N ASN A 88 -1.78 -10.25 4.71
CA ASN A 88 -1.47 -9.02 5.44
C ASN A 88 -0.21 -8.30 4.94
N ASP A 89 0.43 -8.77 3.86
CA ASP A 89 1.66 -8.17 3.34
C ASP A 89 1.37 -7.15 2.22
N ARG A 90 1.18 -5.90 2.64
CA ARG A 90 0.95 -4.76 1.73
C ARG A 90 2.06 -4.58 0.71
N ALA A 91 3.32 -4.74 1.11
CA ALA A 91 4.46 -4.48 0.22
C ALA A 91 4.46 -5.50 -0.93
N ARG A 92 4.25 -6.78 -0.61
CA ARG A 92 4.13 -7.83 -1.61
C ARG A 92 2.92 -7.64 -2.53
N ILE A 93 1.79 -7.12 -2.04
CA ILE A 93 0.64 -6.79 -2.88
C ILE A 93 0.99 -5.66 -3.86
N VAL A 94 1.65 -4.59 -3.39
CA VAL A 94 2.12 -3.49 -4.25
C VAL A 94 3.03 -4.02 -5.35
N GLU A 95 4.06 -4.79 -5.00
CA GLU A 95 5.01 -5.35 -5.97
C GLU A 95 4.31 -6.18 -7.05
N ARG A 96 3.36 -7.05 -6.67
CA ARG A 96 2.59 -7.87 -7.61
C ARG A 96 1.72 -7.03 -8.54
N VAL A 97 1.07 -6.00 -7.99
CA VAL A 97 0.25 -5.07 -8.78
C VAL A 97 1.13 -4.30 -9.76
N GLU A 98 2.20 -3.67 -9.29
CA GLU A 98 3.10 -2.88 -10.13
C GLU A 98 3.73 -3.72 -11.24
N ALA A 99 4.17 -4.94 -10.94
CA ALA A 99 4.70 -5.87 -11.93
C ALA A 99 3.66 -6.23 -13.01
N GLY A 100 2.44 -6.61 -12.61
CA GLY A 100 1.38 -6.95 -13.56
C GLY A 100 0.93 -5.76 -14.41
N LEU A 101 0.95 -4.55 -13.85
CA LEU A 101 0.67 -3.32 -14.61
C LEU A 101 1.80 -3.00 -15.58
N ALA A 102 3.05 -3.14 -15.18
CA ALA A 102 4.19 -2.90 -16.05
C ALA A 102 4.22 -3.87 -17.23
N GLU A 103 3.98 -5.16 -16.98
CA GLU A 103 3.88 -6.18 -18.02
C GLU A 103 2.74 -5.88 -19.02
N THR A 104 1.60 -5.43 -18.51
CA THR A 104 0.41 -5.20 -19.35
C THR A 104 0.47 -3.90 -20.14
N PHE A 105 0.98 -2.82 -19.55
CA PHE A 105 0.94 -1.48 -20.15
C PHE A 105 2.29 -1.04 -20.74
N GLY A 106 3.37 -1.76 -20.46
CA GLY A 106 4.71 -1.48 -21.00
C GLY A 106 5.43 -0.32 -20.30
N PHE A 107 4.98 0.10 -19.12
CA PHE A 107 5.61 1.13 -18.31
C PHE A 107 5.27 0.98 -16.83
N GLU A 108 6.15 1.48 -15.95
CA GLU A 108 5.94 1.45 -14.50
C GLU A 108 4.73 2.30 -14.08
N VAL A 109 3.90 1.71 -13.23
CA VAL A 109 2.73 2.37 -12.62
C VAL A 109 2.87 2.35 -11.10
N PRO A 110 3.57 3.32 -10.50
CA PRO A 110 3.74 3.37 -9.06
C PRO A 110 2.38 3.39 -8.36
N THR A 111 2.22 2.56 -7.34
CA THR A 111 0.96 2.27 -6.68
C THR A 111 1.08 2.39 -5.18
N ILE A 112 0.20 3.20 -4.57
CA ILE A 112 0.11 3.33 -3.12
C ILE A 112 -1.21 2.71 -2.66
N LEU A 113 -1.14 1.79 -1.69
CA LEU A 113 -2.31 1.14 -1.12
C LEU A 113 -2.74 1.77 0.20
N ARG A 114 -4.06 1.88 0.37
CA ARG A 114 -4.73 2.08 1.66
C ARG A 114 -5.86 1.08 1.79
N THR A 115 -6.12 0.60 3.00
CA THR A 115 -7.38 -0.07 3.30
C THR A 115 -8.50 0.98 3.40
N THR A 116 -9.75 0.53 3.29
CA THR A 116 -10.93 1.39 3.52
C THR A 116 -10.94 1.99 4.93
N ASP A 117 -10.49 1.24 5.93
CA ASP A 117 -10.42 1.67 7.33
C ASP A 117 -9.32 2.71 7.57
N GLU A 118 -8.15 2.55 6.95
CA GLU A 118 -7.09 3.57 6.96
C GLU A 118 -7.58 4.84 6.30
N LEU A 119 -8.14 4.77 5.09
CA LEU A 119 -8.62 5.97 4.40
C LEU A 119 -9.71 6.68 5.21
N ARG A 120 -10.60 5.94 5.88
CA ARG A 120 -11.62 6.51 6.78
C ARG A 120 -10.97 7.26 7.95
N THR A 121 -9.97 6.64 8.58
CA THR A 121 -9.23 7.24 9.70
C THR A 121 -8.48 8.51 9.26
N GLU A 122 -7.77 8.43 8.13
CA GLU A 122 -7.01 9.54 7.57
C GLU A 122 -7.93 10.70 7.12
N LEU A 123 -9.11 10.40 6.57
CA LEU A 123 -10.09 11.44 6.23
C LEU A 123 -10.67 12.11 7.49
N ALA A 124 -10.99 11.33 8.53
CA ALA A 124 -11.55 11.85 9.77
C ALA A 124 -10.55 12.75 10.53
N ALA A 125 -9.25 12.45 10.46
CA ALA A 125 -8.20 13.25 11.08
C ALA A 125 -7.80 14.51 10.29
N SER A 126 -8.38 14.71 9.09
CA SER A 126 -8.02 15.83 8.22
C SER A 126 -8.45 17.20 8.79
N PRO A 127 -7.59 18.23 8.74
CA PRO A 127 -7.95 19.60 9.13
C PRO A 127 -8.91 20.28 8.12
N PHE A 128 -9.33 19.57 7.08
CA PHE A 128 -10.23 20.04 6.03
C PHE A 128 -11.69 19.61 6.25
N VAL A 129 -11.98 18.75 7.21
CA VAL A 129 -13.35 18.31 7.53
C VAL A 129 -14.24 19.52 7.82
N GLY A 130 -15.37 19.61 7.12
CA GLY A 130 -16.32 20.71 7.27
C GLY A 130 -15.86 22.06 6.69
N ARG A 131 -14.76 22.10 5.93
CA ARG A 131 -14.20 23.32 5.35
C ARG A 131 -14.30 23.31 3.84
N GLN A 132 -14.54 24.49 3.27
CA GLN A 132 -14.40 24.72 1.84
C GLN A 132 -13.14 25.56 1.58
N PRO A 133 -12.35 25.23 0.55
CA PRO A 133 -11.21 26.05 0.20
C PRO A 133 -11.67 27.39 -0.40
N ALA A 134 -10.86 28.43 -0.23
CA ALA A 134 -11.02 29.67 -0.98
C ALA A 134 -10.93 29.43 -2.51
N PRO A 135 -11.43 30.35 -3.37
CA PRO A 135 -11.43 30.14 -4.82
C PRO A 135 -10.06 29.78 -5.43
N ASP A 136 -9.00 30.37 -4.90
CA ASP A 136 -7.60 30.15 -5.30
C ASP A 136 -6.94 29.00 -4.54
N GLU A 137 -7.58 28.42 -3.54
CA GLU A 137 -7.00 27.41 -2.64
C GLU A 137 -7.49 26.00 -3.00
N ARG A 138 -6.67 25.00 -2.70
CA ARG A 138 -7.01 23.59 -2.86
C ARG A 138 -6.55 22.80 -1.64
N PHE A 139 -7.37 21.84 -1.25
CA PHE A 139 -7.07 20.88 -0.19
C PHE A 139 -6.78 19.53 -0.82
N SER A 140 -5.60 18.99 -0.52
CA SER A 140 -5.13 17.72 -1.03
C SER A 140 -4.71 16.81 0.12
N MET A 141 -4.98 15.52 -0.05
CA MET A 141 -4.35 14.44 0.69
C MET A 141 -3.21 13.90 -0.16
N VAL A 142 -2.01 13.84 0.41
CA VAL A 142 -0.84 13.26 -0.23
C VAL A 142 -0.53 11.94 0.48
N TYR A 143 -0.85 10.84 -0.18
CA TYR A 143 -0.61 9.49 0.31
C TYR A 143 0.83 9.11 0.00
N SER A 144 1.58 8.63 0.99
CA SER A 144 2.95 8.13 0.83
C SER A 144 3.04 6.62 0.98
N SER A 145 4.12 6.06 0.42
CA SER A 145 4.50 4.64 0.55
C SER A 145 5.04 4.28 1.94
N GLY A 146 5.49 5.27 2.72
CA GLY A 146 6.02 5.11 4.07
C GLY A 146 5.51 6.19 5.04
N PRO A 147 5.80 6.07 6.34
CA PRO A 147 5.36 7.04 7.35
C PRO A 147 5.92 8.44 7.10
N LEU A 148 5.17 9.46 7.50
CA LEU A 148 5.57 10.87 7.42
C LEU A 148 5.96 11.43 8.79
N THR A 149 6.66 10.63 9.60
CA THR A 149 7.10 11.01 10.95
C THR A 149 8.22 12.06 10.89
N ASP A 150 8.33 12.86 11.96
CA ASP A 150 9.45 13.78 12.23
C ASP A 150 9.65 14.97 11.27
N GLY A 151 8.64 15.34 10.47
CA GLY A 151 8.74 16.41 9.47
C GLY A 151 8.67 17.87 9.96
N GLY A 152 8.52 18.12 11.26
CA GLY A 152 8.43 19.49 11.80
C GLY A 152 7.27 20.31 11.23
N PHE A 153 6.05 19.75 11.21
CA PHE A 153 4.87 20.43 10.66
C PHE A 153 4.54 21.73 11.43
N PRO A 154 4.07 22.80 10.76
CA PRO A 154 3.77 22.83 9.33
C PRO A 154 5.02 22.99 8.45
N LEU A 155 5.08 22.26 7.34
CA LEU A 155 6.09 22.46 6.30
C LEU A 155 5.56 23.45 5.28
N ARG A 156 6.29 24.53 5.01
CA ARG A 156 5.87 25.58 4.07
C ARG A 156 6.85 25.69 2.91
N SER A 157 6.32 25.97 1.72
CA SER A 157 7.16 26.39 0.60
C SER A 157 7.73 27.79 0.87
N ALA A 158 8.94 28.06 0.36
CA ALA A 158 9.56 29.39 0.46
C ALA A 158 8.72 30.49 -0.22
N LYS A 159 7.88 30.12 -1.18
CA LYS A 159 6.99 31.04 -1.91
C LYS A 159 5.62 31.21 -1.24
N GLY A 160 5.32 30.44 -0.20
CA GLY A 160 4.01 30.41 0.46
C GLY A 160 2.88 29.85 -0.41
N ASP A 161 3.20 29.19 -1.53
CA ASP A 161 2.23 28.64 -2.48
C ASP A 161 1.69 27.26 -2.07
N TRP A 162 2.35 26.57 -1.14
CA TRP A 162 1.83 25.37 -0.49
C TRP A 162 2.33 25.21 0.95
N GLU A 163 1.55 24.46 1.73
CA GLU A 163 1.79 24.15 3.13
C GLU A 163 1.29 22.74 3.45
N VAL A 164 2.13 21.91 4.08
CA VAL A 164 1.71 20.67 4.75
C VAL A 164 1.33 21.03 6.19
N LEU A 165 0.06 20.92 6.51
CA LEU A 165 -0.51 21.31 7.82
C LEU A 165 -0.25 20.27 8.91
N GLY A 166 -0.03 19.02 8.50
CA GLY A 166 0.17 17.88 9.39
C GLY A 166 0.06 16.58 8.61
N ALA A 167 0.15 15.46 9.31
CA ALA A 167 -0.02 14.13 8.74
C ALA A 167 -0.75 13.20 9.71
N CYS A 168 -1.41 12.19 9.17
CA CYS A 168 -1.94 11.04 9.91
C CYS A 168 -1.43 9.77 9.22
N GLY A 169 -0.74 8.91 9.95
CA GLY A 169 -0.09 7.72 9.39
C GLY A 169 0.87 8.07 8.25
N ALA A 170 0.57 7.58 7.05
CA ALA A 170 1.34 7.83 5.84
C ALA A 170 0.64 8.84 4.90
N THR A 171 -0.14 9.77 5.45
CA THR A 171 -0.91 10.73 4.64
C THR A 171 -0.73 12.15 5.15
N ALA A 172 -0.22 13.03 4.28
CA ALA A 172 -0.05 14.45 4.55
C ALA A 172 -1.27 15.25 4.12
N TYR A 173 -1.64 16.24 4.93
CA TYR A 173 -2.70 17.20 4.64
C TYR A 173 -2.11 18.47 4.07
N VAL A 174 -2.33 18.69 2.79
CA VAL A 174 -1.66 19.75 2.03
C VAL A 174 -2.65 20.77 1.55
N ARG A 175 -2.37 22.03 1.87
CA ARG A 175 -3.07 23.20 1.38
C ARG A 175 -2.17 23.90 0.38
N TRP A 176 -2.70 24.22 -0.79
CA TRP A 176 -1.94 24.93 -1.81
C TRP A 176 -2.80 25.92 -2.57
N ARG A 177 -2.16 26.91 -3.20
CA ARG A 177 -2.83 28.00 -3.90
C ARG A 177 -2.46 28.03 -5.38
N LEU A 178 -3.38 28.53 -6.19
CA LEU A 178 -3.13 28.84 -7.58
C LEU A 178 -2.16 30.02 -7.65
N VAL A 179 -1.05 29.85 -8.37
CA VAL A 179 -0.10 30.93 -8.65
C VAL A 179 -0.36 31.40 -10.07
N ASN A 180 -0.85 32.63 -10.23
CA ASN A 180 -1.27 33.18 -11.53
C ASN A 180 -2.27 32.25 -12.26
N GLY A 181 -3.23 31.70 -11.52
CA GLY A 181 -4.25 30.78 -12.06
C GLY A 181 -3.74 29.37 -12.35
N ARG A 182 -2.46 29.05 -12.10
CA ARG A 182 -1.87 27.73 -12.36
C ARG A 182 -1.77 26.88 -11.10
N PRO A 183 -2.00 25.56 -11.20
CA PRO A 183 -1.83 24.66 -10.07
C PRO A 183 -0.34 24.52 -9.69
N VAL A 184 -0.09 24.27 -8.41
CA VAL A 184 1.23 23.89 -7.92
C VAL A 184 1.20 22.42 -7.49
N ASN A 185 2.34 21.75 -7.61
CA ASN A 185 2.47 20.34 -7.21
C ASN A 185 3.43 20.21 -6.01
N PRO A 186 2.91 20.04 -4.79
CA PRO A 186 3.73 19.88 -3.58
C PRO A 186 4.31 18.47 -3.42
N VAL A 187 3.85 17.48 -4.21
CA VAL A 187 4.25 16.07 -4.06
C VAL A 187 5.77 15.88 -4.14
N PRO A 188 6.51 16.40 -5.15
CA PRO A 188 7.94 16.19 -5.23
C PRO A 188 8.72 16.75 -4.03
N ALA A 189 8.25 17.84 -3.43
CA ALA A 189 8.87 18.40 -2.24
C ALA A 189 8.68 17.49 -1.02
N ILE A 190 7.49 16.91 -0.87
CA ILE A 190 7.18 15.92 0.18
C ILE A 190 8.03 14.66 -0.01
N GLU A 191 8.09 14.13 -1.23
CA GLU A 191 8.91 12.96 -1.55
C GLU A 191 10.38 13.19 -1.19
N LYS A 192 10.94 14.34 -1.57
CA LYS A 192 12.32 14.71 -1.23
C LYS A 192 12.54 14.86 0.28
N THR A 193 11.58 15.45 0.99
CA THR A 193 11.72 15.75 2.42
C THR A 193 11.69 14.48 3.27
N PHE A 194 10.82 13.53 2.92
CA PHE A 194 10.58 12.32 3.71
C PHE A 194 11.23 11.06 3.12
N GLY A 195 11.83 11.13 1.93
CA GLY A 195 12.44 9.97 1.28
C GLY A 195 11.43 8.90 0.88
N VAL A 196 10.22 9.31 0.49
CA VAL A 196 9.10 8.41 0.16
C VAL A 196 8.64 8.60 -1.29
N GLN A 197 7.89 7.62 -1.80
CA GLN A 197 7.03 7.84 -2.97
C GLN A 197 5.68 8.37 -2.51
N ALA A 198 5.08 9.29 -3.26
CA ALA A 198 3.79 9.86 -2.91
C ALA A 198 2.88 10.17 -4.10
N THR A 199 1.57 10.24 -3.84
CA THR A 199 0.55 10.59 -4.82
C THR A 199 -0.50 11.49 -4.19
N GLY A 200 -0.88 12.56 -4.90
CA GLY A 200 -1.87 13.52 -4.43
C GLY A 200 -3.27 13.18 -4.92
N ARG A 201 -4.27 13.36 -4.07
CA ARG A 201 -5.69 13.46 -4.44
C ARG A 201 -6.29 14.67 -3.76
N PHE A 202 -7.28 15.31 -4.39
CA PHE A 202 -8.07 16.31 -3.67
C PHE A 202 -8.79 15.67 -2.49
N PHE A 203 -8.93 16.43 -1.40
CA PHE A 203 -9.64 15.99 -0.20
C PHE A 203 -11.06 15.50 -0.54
N HIS A 204 -11.85 16.32 -1.24
CA HIS A 204 -13.21 15.96 -1.65
C HIS A 204 -13.26 14.74 -2.59
N THR A 205 -12.19 14.49 -3.36
CA THR A 205 -12.12 13.31 -4.23
C THR A 205 -11.85 12.07 -3.41
N SER A 206 -11.03 12.18 -2.37
CA SER A 206 -10.76 11.10 -1.42
C SER A 206 -12.01 10.69 -0.66
N GLU A 207 -12.87 11.64 -0.25
CA GLU A 207 -14.20 11.35 0.31
C GLU A 207 -15.06 10.53 -0.65
N LYS A 208 -15.10 10.92 -1.93
CA LYS A 208 -15.86 10.19 -2.96
C LYS A 208 -15.29 8.81 -3.25
N ILE A 209 -13.96 8.66 -3.20
CA ILE A 209 -13.27 7.36 -3.35
C ILE A 209 -13.68 6.43 -2.21
N LEU A 210 -13.65 6.89 -0.95
CA LEU A 210 -14.09 6.10 0.19
C LEU A 210 -15.57 5.71 0.06
N ALA A 211 -16.43 6.65 -0.32
CA ALA A 211 -17.85 6.39 -0.54
C ALA A 211 -18.10 5.38 -1.69
N ALA A 212 -17.27 5.39 -2.74
CA ALA A 212 -17.36 4.42 -3.83
C ALA A 212 -16.84 3.04 -3.42
N ALA A 213 -15.83 2.97 -2.53
CA ALA A 213 -15.31 1.72 -2.01
C ALA A 213 -16.39 0.93 -1.25
N GLY A 214 -17.23 1.61 -0.45
CA GLY A 214 -18.28 0.96 0.35
C GLY A 214 -19.56 0.55 -0.39
N LYS A 215 -19.65 0.74 -1.71
CA LYS A 215 -20.83 0.37 -2.53
C LYS A 215 -20.70 -0.98 -3.25
N GLY A 216 -19.68 -1.77 -2.93
CA GLY A 216 -19.36 -3.03 -3.60
C GLY A 216 -19.54 -4.24 -2.71
#